data_AF-F8WT26-F1
#
_entry.id   AF-F8WT26-F1
#
_cell.length_a   1.000
_cell.length_b   1.000
_cell.length_c   1.000
_cell.angle_alpha   90.00
_cell.angle_beta   90.00
_cell.angle_gamma   90.00
#
_symmetry.space_group_name_H-M   'P 1'
#
loop_
_entity.id
_entity.type
_entity.pdbx_description
1 polymer ?
#
loop_
_entity_poly.entity_id
_entity_poly.type
_entity_poly.pdbx_seq_one_letter_code
_entity_poly.pdbx_strand_id
1 'polypeptide(L)'
;DLPEDTLIKISDVLEETHYQNGDYIIRQGARGDTFFIISKGQVKVTQKPPNSNDEKFIRTLTKGDFFGEKALQGDDLRTANIICDSPEGTTCLVIDRETFNQLISALDEIRTKYKDEGDSRQRLNEEFANLRLSDLRIIATLGIGGFGRVELVQIQSDSSRSFALKQ
;
A
#
# COMPACT_ATOMS: atom_id res chain seq x y z
N ASP A 1 9.88 2.49 19.48
CA ASP A 1 9.75 1.29 20.32
C ASP A 1 8.36 1.19 20.91
N LEU A 2 7.76 0.00 20.80
CA LEU A 2 6.49 -0.34 21.44
C LEU A 2 6.73 -0.51 22.95
N PRO A 3 5.84 -0.01 23.83
CA PRO A 3 5.91 -0.31 25.27
C PRO A 3 5.85 -1.82 25.52
N GLU A 4 6.62 -2.31 26.50
CA GLU A 4 6.71 -3.73 26.85
C GLU A 4 5.34 -4.33 27.20
N ASP A 5 4.51 -3.58 27.94
CA ASP A 5 3.13 -3.96 28.25
C ASP A 5 2.27 -4.17 26.99
N THR A 6 2.52 -3.40 25.94
CA THR A 6 1.80 -3.55 24.66
C THR A 6 2.27 -4.79 23.92
N LEU A 7 3.57 -5.09 23.94
CA LEU A 7 4.12 -6.30 23.34
C LEU A 7 3.60 -7.57 24.02
N ILE A 8 3.51 -7.57 25.35
CA ILE A 8 2.96 -8.68 26.12
C ILE A 8 1.49 -8.90 25.76
N LYS A 9 0.69 -7.83 25.77
CA LYS A 9 -0.74 -7.90 25.40
C LYS A 9 -0.96 -8.39 23.98
N ILE A 10 -0.14 -7.93 23.03
CA ILE A 10 -0.18 -8.41 21.65
C ILE A 10 0.15 -9.91 21.64
N SER A 11 1.24 -10.33 22.30
CA SER A 11 1.66 -11.75 22.31
C SER A 11 0.58 -12.71 22.79
N ASP A 12 -0.27 -12.31 23.74
CA ASP A 12 -1.32 -13.16 24.30
C ASP A 12 -2.53 -13.36 23.37
N VAL A 13 -2.69 -12.49 22.37
CA VAL A 13 -3.87 -12.45 21.47
C VAL A 13 -3.53 -12.76 20.00
N LEU A 14 -2.24 -12.98 19.70
CA LEU A 14 -1.81 -13.39 18.36
C LEU A 14 -2.19 -14.85 18.10
N GLU A 15 -2.95 -15.09 17.04
CA GLU A 15 -3.16 -16.45 16.54
C GLU A 15 -2.18 -16.77 15.42
N GLU A 16 -1.45 -17.88 15.52
CA GLU A 16 -0.58 -18.34 14.45
C GLU A 16 -1.37 -19.18 13.43
N THR A 17 -1.33 -18.79 12.14
CA THR A 17 -1.96 -19.53 11.04
C THR A 17 -0.95 -19.85 9.95
N HIS A 18 -1.00 -21.07 9.44
CA HIS A 18 -0.12 -21.55 8.38
C HIS A 18 -0.86 -21.75 7.05
N TYR A 19 -0.23 -21.36 5.95
CA TYR A 19 -0.78 -21.40 4.59
C TYR A 19 0.18 -22.10 3.64
N GLN A 20 -0.35 -22.98 2.79
CA GLN A 20 0.41 -23.70 1.77
C GLN A 20 0.68 -22.83 0.54
N ASN A 21 1.68 -23.21 -0.25
CA ASN A 21 1.99 -22.51 -1.50
C ASN A 21 0.77 -22.42 -2.43
N GLY A 22 0.45 -21.21 -2.89
CA GLY A 22 -0.71 -20.94 -3.74
C GLY A 22 -2.02 -20.65 -2.99
N ASP A 23 -2.05 -20.82 -1.67
CA ASP A 23 -3.25 -20.49 -0.88
C ASP A 23 -3.54 -18.99 -0.91
N TYR A 24 -4.84 -18.66 -1.07
CA TYR A 24 -5.32 -17.29 -0.91
C TYR A 24 -5.55 -17.02 0.56
N ILE A 25 -4.71 -16.19 1.14
CA ILE A 25 -4.85 -15.69 2.51
C ILE A 25 -5.92 -14.61 2.55
N ILE A 26 -5.92 -13.73 1.54
CA ILE A 26 -6.94 -12.70 1.33
C ILE A 26 -7.40 -12.74 -0.12
N ARG A 27 -8.70 -12.58 -0.33
CA ARG A 27 -9.30 -12.37 -1.64
C ARG A 27 -9.77 -10.92 -1.77
N GLN A 28 -9.42 -10.27 -2.87
CA GLN A 28 -9.90 -8.93 -3.21
C GLN A 28 -11.43 -8.92 -3.25
N GLY A 29 -12.03 -7.85 -2.71
CA GLY A 29 -13.47 -7.65 -2.64
C GLY A 29 -14.16 -8.42 -1.49
N ALA A 30 -13.48 -9.36 -0.85
CA ALA A 30 -14.02 -9.98 0.35
C ALA A 30 -14.10 -8.98 1.50
N ARG A 31 -15.05 -9.18 2.40
CA ARG A 31 -15.02 -8.50 3.70
C ARG A 31 -13.92 -9.06 4.57
N GLY A 32 -13.28 -8.22 5.36
CA GLY A 32 -12.25 -8.65 6.29
C GLY A 32 -12.04 -7.70 7.45
N ASP A 33 -11.78 -8.29 8.59
CA ASP A 33 -11.65 -7.68 9.90
C ASP A 33 -10.40 -8.16 10.63
N THR A 34 -9.48 -8.81 9.92
CA THR A 34 -8.20 -9.29 10.47
C THR A 34 -6.99 -8.59 9.85
N PHE A 35 -5.94 -8.47 10.65
CA PHE A 35 -4.62 -7.99 10.28
C PHE A 35 -3.61 -9.13 10.40
N PHE A 36 -2.59 -9.13 9.54
CA PHE A 36 -1.62 -10.22 9.45
C PHE A 36 -0.19 -9.70 9.49
N ILE A 37 0.68 -10.40 10.22
CA ILE A 37 2.14 -10.19 10.23
C ILE A 37 2.81 -11.48 9.78
N ILE A 38 3.72 -11.41 8.81
CA ILE A 38 4.42 -12.60 8.29
C ILE A 38 5.55 -12.97 9.26
N SER A 39 5.45 -14.14 9.90
CA SER A 39 6.50 -14.67 10.79
C SER A 39 7.49 -15.57 10.06
N LYS A 40 7.04 -16.27 9.01
CA LYS A 40 7.86 -17.12 8.12
C LYS A 40 7.30 -17.13 6.70
N GLY A 41 8.16 -17.20 5.69
CA GLY A 41 7.77 -17.36 4.30
C GLY A 41 7.60 -16.03 3.56
N GLN A 42 6.83 -16.07 2.48
CA GLN A 42 6.55 -14.91 1.65
C GLN A 42 5.21 -15.05 0.93
N VAL A 43 4.60 -13.90 0.63
CA VAL A 43 3.34 -13.81 -0.10
C VAL A 43 3.49 -12.86 -1.27
N LYS A 44 2.73 -13.06 -2.34
CA LYS A 44 2.56 -12.08 -3.40
C LYS A 44 1.24 -11.34 -3.26
N VAL A 45 1.29 -10.06 -3.59
CA VAL A 45 0.13 -9.16 -3.64
C VAL A 45 -0.26 -9.01 -5.10
N THR A 46 -1.49 -9.39 -5.45
CA THR A 46 -2.06 -9.14 -6.77
C THR A 46 -3.32 -8.29 -6.65
N GLN A 47 -3.62 -7.53 -7.70
CA GLN A 47 -4.83 -6.72 -7.75
C GLN A 47 -5.45 -6.84 -9.14
N LYS A 48 -6.77 -6.98 -9.18
CA LYS A 48 -7.58 -6.91 -10.38
C LYS A 48 -8.14 -5.48 -10.53
N PRO A 49 -7.68 -4.69 -11.52
CA PRO A 49 -8.23 -3.38 -11.80
C PRO A 49 -9.70 -3.47 -12.26
N PRO A 50 -10.55 -2.45 -12.02
CA PRO A 50 -11.96 -2.47 -12.41
C PRO A 50 -12.19 -2.70 -13.91
N ASN A 51 -11.26 -2.20 -14.74
CA ASN A 51 -11.36 -2.23 -16.21
C ASN A 51 -10.53 -3.36 -16.86
N SER A 52 -10.06 -4.33 -16.07
CA SER A 52 -9.26 -5.45 -16.58
C SER A 52 -9.76 -6.78 -16.02
N ASN A 53 -9.75 -7.81 -16.86
CA ASN A 53 -9.97 -9.18 -16.39
C ASN A 53 -8.71 -9.83 -15.82
N ASP A 54 -7.54 -9.25 -16.05
CA ASP A 54 -6.26 -9.80 -15.66
C ASP A 54 -5.84 -9.32 -14.27
N GLU A 55 -5.35 -10.25 -13.46
CA GLU A 55 -4.70 -9.92 -12.19
C GLU A 55 -3.29 -9.37 -12.44
N LYS A 56 -3.00 -8.22 -11.85
CA LYS A 56 -1.70 -7.58 -11.92
C LYS A 56 -0.90 -7.85 -10.65
N PHE A 57 0.33 -8.32 -10.80
CA PHE A 57 1.28 -8.39 -9.69
C PHE A 57 1.66 -6.98 -9.21
N ILE A 58 1.63 -6.78 -7.89
CA ILE A 58 1.96 -5.51 -7.27
C ILE A 58 3.34 -5.59 -6.60
N ARG A 59 3.54 -6.56 -5.71
CA ARG A 59 4.78 -6.77 -4.94
C ARG A 59 4.78 -8.10 -4.20
N THR A 60 5.94 -8.47 -3.67
CA THR A 60 6.12 -9.56 -2.70
C THR A 60 6.30 -8.97 -1.31
N LEU A 61 5.73 -9.63 -0.29
CA LEU A 61 5.92 -9.33 1.12
C LEU A 61 6.59 -10.53 1.79
N THR A 62 7.49 -10.28 2.73
CA THR A 62 8.30 -11.31 3.38
C THR A 62 8.21 -11.23 4.89
N LYS A 63 8.93 -12.10 5.60
CA LYS A 63 9.03 -12.06 7.07
C LYS A 63 9.23 -10.63 7.61
N GLY A 64 8.40 -10.25 8.58
CA GLY A 64 8.38 -8.93 9.20
C GLY A 64 7.48 -7.92 8.49
N ASP A 65 7.04 -8.19 7.26
CA ASP A 65 6.00 -7.40 6.61
C ASP A 65 4.61 -7.79 7.13
N PHE A 66 3.65 -6.91 6.87
CA PHE A 66 2.28 -7.06 7.31
C PHE A 66 1.31 -6.66 6.21
N PHE A 67 0.05 -7.09 6.33
CA PHE A 67 -1.01 -6.77 5.39
C PHE A 67 -2.40 -6.86 6.02
N GLY A 68 -3.39 -6.31 5.33
CA GLY A 68 -4.80 -6.36 5.72
C GLY A 68 -5.27 -5.14 6.54
N GLU A 69 -4.37 -4.22 6.84
CA GLU A 69 -4.62 -2.99 7.60
C GLU A 69 -5.66 -2.08 6.94
N LYS A 70 -5.71 -2.03 5.60
CA LYS A 70 -6.63 -1.13 4.88
C LYS A 70 -8.11 -1.43 5.16
N ALA A 71 -8.47 -2.70 5.27
CA ALA A 71 -9.85 -3.09 5.55
C ALA A 71 -10.29 -2.68 6.97
N LEU A 72 -9.34 -2.50 7.89
CA LEU A 72 -9.64 -2.09 9.27
C LEU A 72 -9.85 -0.58 9.43
N GLN A 73 -9.43 0.20 8.43
CA GLN A 73 -9.49 1.66 8.44
C GLN A 73 -10.66 2.25 7.63
N GLY A 74 -11.38 1.43 6.85
CA GLY A 74 -12.40 1.88 5.90
C GLY A 74 -13.63 0.95 5.85
N ASP A 75 -14.16 0.68 4.65
CA ASP A 75 -15.43 -0.05 4.41
C ASP A 75 -15.34 -1.58 4.58
N ASP A 76 -14.35 -2.08 5.31
CA ASP A 76 -14.12 -3.52 5.57
C ASP A 76 -13.81 -4.36 4.34
N LEU A 77 -13.61 -3.76 3.17
CA LEU A 77 -13.32 -4.45 1.92
C LEU A 77 -11.82 -4.64 1.71
N ARG A 78 -11.44 -5.85 1.30
CA ARG A 78 -10.06 -6.18 0.92
C ARG A 78 -9.76 -5.63 -0.47
N THR A 79 -8.74 -4.77 -0.58
CA THR A 79 -8.43 -4.06 -1.83
C THR A 79 -7.56 -4.85 -2.81
N ALA A 80 -6.97 -5.96 -2.38
CA ALA A 80 -6.05 -6.79 -3.16
C ALA A 80 -6.11 -8.25 -2.69
N ASN A 81 -5.65 -9.17 -3.53
CA ASN A 81 -5.40 -10.55 -3.15
C ASN A 81 -4.05 -10.66 -2.43
N ILE A 82 -3.96 -11.57 -1.46
CA ILE A 82 -2.71 -11.99 -0.83
C ILE A 82 -2.61 -13.50 -0.99
N ILE A 83 -1.56 -13.95 -1.66
CA ILE A 83 -1.39 -15.35 -2.06
C ILE A 83 -0.05 -15.84 -1.53
N CYS A 84 -0.05 -16.97 -0.83
CA CYS A 84 1.19 -17.62 -0.40
C CYS A 84 2.06 -17.97 -1.62
N ASP A 85 3.32 -17.54 -1.59
CA ASP A 85 4.26 -17.65 -2.70
C ASP A 85 5.59 -18.23 -2.21
N SER A 86 5.52 -19.20 -1.31
CA SER A 86 6.66 -19.88 -0.72
C SER A 86 6.49 -21.40 -0.82
N PRO A 87 7.48 -22.15 -1.35
CA PRO A 87 7.41 -23.61 -1.45
C PRO A 87 7.21 -24.33 -0.11
N GLU A 88 7.71 -23.74 0.98
CA GLU A 88 7.59 -24.29 2.35
C GLU A 88 6.32 -23.79 3.09
N GLY A 89 5.47 -23.02 2.41
CA GLY A 89 4.34 -22.32 3.01
C GLY A 89 4.73 -21.03 3.74
N THR A 90 3.72 -20.31 4.18
CA THR A 90 3.84 -19.04 4.91
C THR A 90 3.10 -19.15 6.23
N THR A 91 3.73 -18.65 7.29
CA THR A 91 3.12 -18.54 8.61
C THR A 91 2.87 -17.07 8.90
N CYS A 92 1.65 -16.77 9.36
CA CYS A 92 1.21 -15.44 9.74
C CYS A 92 0.74 -15.43 11.20
N LEU A 93 1.02 -14.33 11.88
CA LEU A 93 0.39 -13.95 13.14
C LEU A 93 -0.84 -13.12 12.79
N VAL A 94 -2.00 -13.52 13.28
CA VAL A 94 -3.32 -12.98 12.94
C VAL A 94 -3.87 -12.21 14.13
N ILE A 95 -4.42 -11.03 13.87
CA ILE A 95 -4.99 -10.12 14.87
C ILE A 95 -6.38 -9.70 14.39
N ASP A 96 -7.38 -9.73 15.27
CA ASP A 96 -8.69 -9.18 14.96
C ASP A 96 -8.71 -7.63 14.97
N ARG A 97 -9.81 -7.07 14.50
CA ARG A 97 -9.99 -5.61 14.40
C ARG A 97 -9.91 -4.91 15.74
N GLU A 98 -10.55 -5.48 16.76
CA GLU A 98 -10.64 -4.84 18.07
C GLU A 98 -9.26 -4.71 18.68
N THR A 99 -8.52 -5.81 18.68
CA THR A 99 -7.14 -5.89 19.14
C THR A 99 -6.21 -4.99 18.31
N PHE A 100 -6.36 -4.97 16.98
CA PHE A 100 -5.60 -4.06 16.12
C PHE A 100 -5.85 -2.60 16.51
N ASN A 101 -7.11 -2.21 16.72
CA ASN A 101 -7.45 -0.84 17.08
C ASN A 101 -6.90 -0.44 18.45
N GLN A 102 -6.95 -1.35 19.43
CA GLN A 102 -6.49 -1.09 20.79
C GLN A 102 -4.96 -1.02 20.90
N LEU A 103 -4.23 -1.90 20.20
CA LEU A 103 -2.81 -2.14 20.45
C LEU A 103 -1.89 -1.70 19.31
N ILE A 104 -2.39 -1.69 18.07
CA ILE A 104 -1.55 -1.62 16.87
C ILE A 104 -1.79 -0.31 16.10
N SER A 105 -3.02 0.20 16.03
CA SER A 105 -3.41 1.35 15.19
C SER A 105 -2.68 2.66 15.51
N ALA A 106 -2.16 2.80 16.73
CA ALA A 106 -1.42 3.96 17.19
C ALA A 106 0.04 4.01 16.68
N LEU A 107 0.52 2.95 16.01
CA LEU A 107 1.88 2.89 15.49
C LEU A 107 2.01 3.68 14.19
N ASP A 108 2.84 4.72 14.21
CA ASP A 108 3.08 5.59 13.06
C ASP A 108 3.60 4.84 11.83
N GLU A 109 4.39 3.77 12.02
CA GLU A 109 4.88 2.93 10.91
C GLU A 109 3.73 2.27 10.14
N ILE A 110 2.66 1.85 10.81
CA ILE A 110 1.49 1.24 10.14
C ILE A 110 0.69 2.29 9.37
N ARG A 111 0.66 3.53 9.89
CA ARG A 111 0.01 4.67 9.24
C ARG A 111 0.80 5.21 8.05
N THR A 112 2.10 4.95 7.96
CA THR A 112 2.99 5.56 6.96
C THR A 112 3.58 4.58 5.96
N LYS A 113 3.88 3.33 6.34
CA LYS A 113 4.54 2.32 5.49
C LYS A 113 3.74 1.99 4.22
N TYR A 114 2.43 2.17 4.23
CA TYR A 114 1.56 1.97 3.06
C TYR A 114 0.65 3.16 2.74
N LYS A 115 1.05 4.40 3.11
CA LYS A 115 0.45 5.59 2.49
C LYS A 115 0.60 5.46 0.98
N ASP A 116 -0.54 5.32 0.33
CA ASP A 116 -0.72 4.84 -1.03
C ASP A 116 0.27 5.41 -2.04
N GLU A 117 1.32 4.66 -2.39
CA GLU A 117 2.00 4.89 -3.65
C GLU A 117 1.17 4.41 -4.84
N GLY A 118 0.27 3.44 -4.64
CA GLY A 118 -0.60 2.88 -5.68
C GLY A 118 -1.79 3.79 -5.99
N ASP A 119 -2.60 4.11 -4.97
CA ASP A 119 -3.77 4.99 -5.15
C ASP A 119 -3.35 6.44 -5.45
N SER A 120 -2.26 6.97 -4.85
CA SER A 120 -1.79 8.31 -5.19
C SER A 120 -1.23 8.38 -6.61
N ARG A 121 -0.44 7.40 -7.08
CA ARG A 121 0.02 7.40 -8.49
C ARG A 121 -1.13 7.19 -9.44
N GLN A 122 -2.12 6.36 -9.10
CA GLN A 122 -3.28 6.16 -9.96
C GLN A 122 -4.15 7.42 -10.05
N ARG A 123 -4.45 8.06 -8.92
CA ARG A 123 -5.18 9.34 -8.90
C ARG A 123 -4.42 10.45 -9.60
N LEU A 124 -3.10 10.57 -9.40
CA LEU A 124 -2.26 11.53 -10.12
C LEU A 124 -2.26 11.23 -11.63
N ASN A 125 -2.13 9.95 -12.01
CA ASN A 125 -2.19 9.56 -13.42
C ASN A 125 -3.57 9.85 -14.04
N GLU A 126 -4.66 9.62 -13.31
CA GLU A 126 -6.03 9.95 -13.76
C GLU A 126 -6.23 11.47 -13.86
N GLU A 127 -5.76 12.23 -12.87
CA GLU A 127 -5.81 13.69 -12.83
C GLU A 127 -5.05 14.32 -14.01
N PHE A 128 -3.88 13.77 -14.36
CA PHE A 128 -3.05 14.28 -15.44
C PHE A 128 -3.17 13.50 -16.75
N ALA A 129 -4.08 12.52 -16.86
CA ALA A 129 -4.17 11.60 -18.01
C ALA A 129 -4.35 12.32 -19.34
N ASN A 130 -5.07 13.45 -19.32
CA ASN A 130 -5.40 14.24 -20.51
C ASN A 130 -4.56 15.53 -20.61
N LEU A 131 -3.63 15.75 -19.69
CA LEU A 131 -2.81 16.95 -19.65
C LEU A 131 -1.75 16.90 -20.77
N ARG A 132 -1.66 17.95 -21.58
CA ARG A 132 -0.63 18.10 -22.61
C ARG A 132 0.43 19.09 -22.15
N LEU A 133 1.63 18.98 -22.71
CA LEU A 133 2.71 19.96 -22.46
C LEU A 133 2.29 21.39 -22.85
N SER A 134 1.39 21.55 -23.83
CA SER A 134 0.81 22.84 -24.22
C SER A 134 -0.07 23.48 -23.14
N ASP A 135 -0.57 22.68 -22.20
CA ASP A 135 -1.48 23.11 -21.13
C ASP A 135 -0.70 23.60 -19.90
N LEU A 136 0.63 23.46 -19.93
CA LEU A 136 1.54 23.92 -18.89
C LEU A 136 2.07 25.32 -19.21
N ARG A 137 2.12 26.17 -18.20
CA ARG A 137 2.77 27.48 -18.21
C ARG A 137 4.06 27.40 -17.41
N ILE A 138 5.19 27.68 -18.04
CA ILE A 138 6.48 27.78 -17.36
C ILE A 138 6.53 29.08 -16.56
N ILE A 139 6.91 28.98 -15.29
CA ILE A 139 7.07 30.10 -14.36
C ILE A 139 8.54 30.48 -14.24
N ALA A 140 9.40 29.48 -13.99
CA ALA A 140 10.83 29.70 -13.78
C ALA A 140 11.64 28.43 -14.09
N THR A 141 12.93 28.59 -14.36
CA THR A 141 13.87 27.45 -14.36
C THR A 141 14.37 27.22 -12.93
N LEU A 142 14.19 26.00 -12.41
CA LEU A 142 14.62 25.63 -11.06
C LEU A 142 16.05 25.09 -11.03
N GLY A 143 16.51 24.46 -12.12
CA GLY A 143 17.86 23.93 -12.18
C GLY A 143 18.23 23.42 -13.57
N ILE A 144 19.54 23.45 -13.85
CA ILE A 144 20.15 22.92 -15.07
C ILE A 144 21.30 22.02 -14.62
N GLY A 145 21.29 20.75 -15.04
CA GLY A 145 22.33 19.79 -14.69
C GLY A 145 22.70 18.87 -15.86
N GLY A 146 23.59 17.91 -15.61
CA GLY A 146 24.08 16.98 -16.65
C GLY A 146 23.01 16.08 -17.28
N PHE A 147 21.80 16.04 -16.73
CA PHE A 147 20.67 15.23 -17.19
C PHE A 147 19.47 16.06 -17.66
N GLY A 148 19.68 17.34 -18.00
CA GLY A 148 18.64 18.21 -18.55
C GLY A 148 18.24 19.39 -17.65
N ARG A 149 17.12 20.02 -18.02
CA ARG A 149 16.57 21.21 -17.37
C ARG A 149 15.34 20.84 -16.55
N VAL A 150 15.21 21.45 -15.38
CA VAL A 150 14.02 21.37 -14.53
C VAL A 150 13.35 22.74 -14.50
N GLU A 151 12.08 22.78 -14.85
CA GLU A 151 11.26 23.99 -14.94
C GLU A 151 10.12 23.92 -13.92
N LEU A 152 9.86 25.01 -13.20
CA LEU A 152 8.65 25.19 -12.41
C LEU A 152 7.51 25.54 -13.36
N VAL A 153 6.44 24.75 -13.34
CA VAL A 153 5.27 24.91 -14.22
C VAL A 153 3.98 24.98 -13.42
N GLN A 154 2.97 25.62 -13.99
CA GLN A 154 1.57 25.63 -13.54
C GLN A 154 0.68 25.11 -14.65
N ILE A 155 -0.47 24.54 -14.32
CA ILE A 155 -1.49 24.23 -15.32
C ILE A 155 -2.21 25.52 -15.68
N GLN A 156 -2.42 25.81 -16.96
CA GLN A 156 -3.05 27.06 -17.38
C GLN A 156 -4.48 27.23 -16.81
N SER A 157 -5.21 26.13 -16.64
CA SER A 157 -6.54 26.10 -16.03
C SER A 157 -6.54 26.06 -14.49
N ASP A 158 -5.41 25.77 -13.85
CA ASP A 158 -5.28 25.69 -12.39
C ASP A 158 -3.94 26.29 -11.92
N SER A 159 -4.00 27.54 -11.45
CA SER A 159 -2.86 28.26 -10.90
C SER A 159 -2.64 28.05 -9.40
N SER A 160 -3.49 27.24 -8.74
CA SER A 160 -3.39 27.01 -7.29
C SER A 160 -2.22 26.10 -6.91
N ARG A 161 -1.67 25.35 -7.87
CA ARG A 161 -0.61 24.36 -7.66
C ARG A 161 0.50 24.51 -8.68
N SER A 162 1.74 24.34 -8.23
CA SER A 162 2.93 24.37 -9.08
C SER A 162 3.65 23.03 -9.05
N PHE A 163 4.23 22.64 -10.18
CA PHE A 163 4.91 21.37 -10.38
C PHE A 163 6.30 21.57 -10.97
N ALA A 164 7.18 20.58 -10.84
CA ALA A 164 8.47 20.58 -11.51
C ALA A 164 8.43 19.68 -12.75
N LEU A 165 8.66 20.25 -13.93
CA LEU A 165 8.79 19.55 -15.19
C LEU A 165 10.27 19.32 -15.49
N LYS A 166 10.68 18.05 -15.53
CA LYS A 166 12.01 17.67 -16.00
C LYS A 166 11.91 17.29 -17.47
N GLN A 167 12.64 17.99 -18.33
CA GLN A 167 12.76 17.67 -19.75
C GLN A 167 13.80 16.57 -20.00
#